data_AF-A0A349IKV8-F1
#
_entry.id   AF-A0A349IKV8-F1
#
_cell.length_a   1.000
_cell.length_b   1.000
_cell.length_c   1.000
_cell.angle_alpha   90.00
_cell.angle_beta   90.00
_cell.angle_gamma   90.00
#
_symmetry.space_group_name_H-M   'P 1'
#
loop_
_entity.id
_entity.type
_entity.pdbx_description
1 polymer ?
#
loop_
_entity_poly.entity_id
_entity_poly.type
_entity_poly.pdbx_seq_one_letter_code
_entity_poly.pdbx_strand_id
1 'polypeptide(L)' 'IRGEVKDNGWGSQIRSYVLQPYRMVKDLRSGEETGNTDSVLDGDIDRFITAYLKWMQLGCPDRKVAGGD' A
#
# COMPACT_ATOMS: atom_id res chain seq x y z
N ILE A 1 20.95 11.07 -7.94
CA ILE A 1 20.89 10.81 -6.48
C ILE A 1 20.08 9.55 -6.29
N ARG A 2 20.65 8.48 -5.70
CA ARG A 2 19.90 7.27 -5.36
C ARG A 2 19.55 7.37 -3.87
N GLY A 3 18.28 7.19 -3.54
CA GLY A 3 17.81 7.21 -2.15
C GLY A 3 18.35 6.04 -1.33
N GLU A 4 18.06 6.08 -0.03
CA GLU A 4 18.40 5.00 0.90
C GLU A 4 17.82 3.67 0.41
N VAL A 5 18.67 2.66 0.26
CA VAL A 5 18.27 1.35 -0.24
C VAL A 5 17.72 0.55 0.93
N LYS A 6 16.41 0.29 0.93
CA LYS A 6 15.82 -0.70 1.83
C LYS A 6 16.19 -2.10 1.36
N ASP A 7 16.38 -2.99 2.32
CA ASP A 7 16.68 -4.41 2.08
C ASP A 7 15.60 -5.04 1.19
N ASN A 8 15.98 -5.99 0.33
CA ASN A 8 15.05 -6.70 -0.57
C ASN A 8 14.47 -7.97 0.08
N GLY A 9 14.62 -8.11 1.40
CA GLY A 9 14.06 -9.22 2.16
C GLY A 9 12.53 -9.21 2.22
N TRP A 10 11.95 -10.37 2.55
CA TRP A 10 10.54 -10.50 2.85
C TRP A 10 10.14 -9.55 3.99
N GLY A 11 9.13 -8.71 3.77
CA GLY A 11 8.68 -7.69 4.74
C GLY A 11 9.12 -6.25 4.43
N SER A 12 10.01 -6.05 3.46
CA SER A 12 10.39 -4.71 2.97
C SER A 12 9.42 -4.10 1.95
N GLN A 13 8.43 -4.88 1.50
CA GLN A 13 7.48 -4.51 0.45
C GLN A 13 6.53 -3.40 0.92
N ILE A 14 6.30 -2.41 0.06
CA ILE A 14 5.37 -1.30 0.36
C ILE A 14 3.92 -1.59 -0.02
N ARG A 15 3.69 -2.45 -1.01
CA ARG A 15 2.36 -2.71 -1.57
C ARG A 15 2.27 -4.09 -2.19
N SER A 16 1.19 -4.81 -1.90
CA SER A 16 0.88 -6.10 -2.50
C SER A 16 -0.09 -5.94 -3.66
N TYR A 17 0.15 -6.66 -4.75
CA TYR A 17 -0.72 -6.76 -5.92
C TYR A 17 -1.07 -8.23 -6.14
N VAL A 18 -2.31 -8.60 -5.85
CA VAL A 18 -2.85 -9.93 -6.10
C VAL A 18 -3.74 -9.80 -7.33
N LEU A 19 -3.34 -10.37 -8.46
CA LEU A 19 -4.11 -10.24 -9.70
C LEU A 19 -5.08 -11.40 -9.92
N GLN A 20 -4.91 -12.53 -9.24
CA GLN A 20 -5.80 -13.68 -9.30
C GLN A 20 -5.76 -14.44 -7.98
N PRO A 21 -6.86 -15.11 -7.58
CA PRO A 21 -8.19 -15.09 -8.22
C PRO A 21 -9.03 -13.86 -7.82
N TYR A 22 -8.69 -13.17 -6.73
CA TYR A 22 -9.58 -12.19 -6.09
C TYR A 22 -9.26 -10.72 -6.36
N ARG A 23 -8.29 -10.42 -7.24
CA ARG A 23 -7.91 -9.05 -7.70
C ARG A 23 -7.91 -8.00 -6.57
N MET A 24 -6.77 -7.80 -5.91
CA MET A 24 -6.61 -6.81 -4.84
C MET A 24 -5.27 -6.09 -4.92
N VAL A 25 -5.27 -4.78 -4.71
CA VAL A 25 -4.07 -3.99 -4.41
C VAL A 25 -4.18 -3.46 -2.99
N LYS A 26 -3.16 -3.67 -2.16
CA LYS A 26 -3.11 -3.22 -0.75
C LYS A 26 -1.78 -2.55 -0.43
N ASP A 27 -1.81 -1.27 -0.06
CA ASP A 27 -0.65 -0.57 0.48
C ASP A 27 -0.44 -1.03 1.94
N LEU A 28 0.75 -1.57 2.21
CA LEU A 28 1.10 -2.15 3.49
C LEU A 28 1.43 -1.08 4.53
N ARG A 29 1.80 0.12 4.09
CA ARG A 29 2.13 1.25 4.97
C ARG A 29 0.88 1.97 5.44
N SER A 30 0.03 2.39 4.49
CA SER A 30 -1.02 3.38 4.78
C SER A 30 -2.36 2.78 5.23
N GLY A 31 -2.67 1.54 4.89
CA GLY A 31 -4.05 1.06 5.09
C GLY A 31 -4.82 0.82 3.80
N GLU A 32 -4.52 1.59 2.76
CA GLU A 32 -5.38 1.72 1.59
C GLU A 32 -5.39 0.45 0.72
N GLU A 33 -6.58 0.06 0.26
CA GLU A 33 -6.76 -1.07 -0.65
C GLU A 33 -7.86 -0.83 -1.69
N THR A 34 -7.77 -1.54 -2.82
CA THR A 34 -8.79 -1.50 -3.89
C THR A 34 -8.87 -2.85 -4.60
N GLY A 35 -10.08 -3.23 -5.00
CA GLY A 35 -10.33 -4.38 -5.86
C GLY A 35 -10.19 -4.08 -7.36
N ASN A 36 -10.24 -2.81 -7.75
CA ASN A 36 -10.04 -2.42 -9.15
C ASN A 36 -8.55 -2.37 -9.48
N THR A 37 -7.94 -3.53 -9.72
CA THR A 37 -6.50 -3.63 -9.96
C THR A 37 -6.09 -3.21 -11.37
N ASP A 38 -7.00 -3.29 -12.36
CA ASP A 38 -6.71 -2.82 -13.74
C ASP A 38 -6.44 -1.31 -13.75
N SER A 39 -7.32 -0.50 -13.17
CA SER A 39 -7.11 0.96 -13.14
C SER A 39 -5.82 1.37 -12.41
N VAL A 40 -5.42 0.62 -11.38
CA VAL A 40 -4.14 0.87 -10.68
C VAL A 40 -2.95 0.59 -11.59
N LEU A 41 -3.02 -0.48 -12.40
CA LEU A 41 -1.99 -0.80 -13.39
C LEU A 41 -1.97 0.22 -14.53
N ASP A 42 -3.12 0.81 -14.86
CA ASP A 42 -3.26 1.90 -15.83
C ASP A 42 -2.81 3.27 -15.30
N GLY A 43 -2.40 3.35 -14.02
CA GLY A 43 -1.80 4.55 -13.43
C GLY A 43 -2.67 5.30 -12.42
N ASP A 44 -3.87 4.81 -12.08
CA ASP A 44 -4.71 5.38 -11.02
C ASP A 44 -4.14 5.05 -9.62
N ILE A 45 -3.03 5.71 -9.27
CA ILE A 45 -2.31 5.52 -8.00
C ILE A 45 -2.48 6.69 -7.03
N ASP A 46 -3.21 7.73 -7.41
CA ASP A 46 -3.38 8.97 -6.64
C ASP A 46 -3.99 8.72 -5.26
N ARG A 47 -4.91 7.76 -5.16
CA ARG A 47 -5.50 7.34 -3.89
C ARG A 47 -4.45 6.85 -2.90
N PHE A 48 -3.45 6.09 -3.37
CA PHE A 48 -2.40 5.57 -2.53
C PHE A 48 -1.39 6.64 -2.14
N ILE A 49 -1.10 7.57 -3.04
CA ILE A 49 -0.23 8.72 -2.77
C ILE A 49 -0.87 9.56 -1.66
N THR A 50 -2.13 9.92 -1.82
CA THR A 50 -2.89 10.70 -0.83
C THR A 50 -2.98 9.97 0.51
N ALA A 51 -3.28 8.67 0.50
CA ALA A 51 -3.32 7.86 1.71
C ALA A 51 -1.96 7.79 2.42
N TYR A 52 -0.86 7.68 1.67
CA TYR A 52 0.50 7.69 2.21
C TYR A 52 0.85 9.03 2.85
N LEU A 53 0.54 10.16 2.19
CA LEU A 53 0.77 11.49 2.74
C LEU A 53 -0.02 11.70 4.04
N LYS A 54 -1.29 11.28 4.08
CA LYS A 54 -2.11 11.30 5.30
C LYS A 54 -1.52 10.43 6.40
N TRP A 55 -1.08 9.21 6.07
CA TRP A 55 -0.44 8.31 7.04
C TRP A 55 0.82 8.92 7.65
N MET A 56 1.66 9.57 6.84
CA MET A 56 2.82 10.31 7.33
C MET A 56 2.44 11.50 8.21
N GLN A 57 1.42 12.28 7.80
CA GLN A 57 0.94 13.42 8.58
C GLN A 57 0.44 13.00 9.97
N LEU A 58 -0.13 11.80 10.10
CA LEU A 58 -0.62 11.23 11.36
C LEU A 58 0.49 10.59 12.22
N GLY A 59 1.76 10.69 11.82
CA GLY A 59 2.88 10.12 12.56
C GLY A 59 3.07 8.62 12.34
N CYS A 60 2.63 8.10 11.19
CA CYS A 60 2.79 6.69 10.79
C CYS A 60 2.20 5.69 11.79
N PRO A 61 0.89 5.79 12.14
CA PRO A 61 0.29 4.89 13.11
C PRO A 61 0.38 3.43 12.66
N ASP A 62 0.66 2.55 13.62
CA ASP A 62 0.65 1.10 13.41
C ASP A 62 -0.75 0.63 13.05
N ARG A 63 -0.85 -0.14 11.96
CA ARG A 63 -2.09 -0.77 11.51
C ARG A 63 -2.43 -1.94 12.45
N LYS A 64 -2.93 -1.66 13.65
CA LYS A 64 -3.71 -2.67 14.38
C LYS A 64 -4.90 -3.01 13.49
N VAL A 65 -4.88 -4.24 13.00
CA VAL A 65 -5.83 -4.82 12.05
C VAL A 65 -7.25 -4.35 12.38
N ALA A 66 -7.86 -3.59 11.48
CA ALA A 66 -9.29 -3.27 11.49
C ALA A 66 -10.10 -4.53 11.14
N GLY A 67 -9.92 -5.56 11.95
CA GLY A 67 -10.52 -6.89 11.89
C GLY A 67 -10.57 -7.41 13.31
N GLY A 68 -11.41 -6.74 14.11
CA GLY A 68 -11.86 -7.24 15.40
C GLY A 68 -13.36 -7.49 15.28
N ASP A 69 -13.69 -8.73 14.96
CA ASP A 69 -14.75 -9.45 15.66
C ASP A 69 -14.07 -10.15 16.87
#